data_AF-A0A2X1LCZ2-F1
#
_entry.id   AF-A0A2X1LCZ2-F1
#
_cell.length_a   1.000
_cell.length_b   1.000
_cell.length_c   1.000
_cell.angle_alpha   90.00
_cell.angle_beta   90.00
_cell.angle_gamma   90.00
#
_symmetry.space_group_name_H-M   'P 1'
#
loop_
_entity.id
_entity.type
_entity.pdbx_description
1 polymer ?
#
loop_
_entity_poly.entity_id
_entity_poly.type
_entity_poly.pdbx_seq_one_letter_code
_entity_poly.pdbx_strand_id
1 'polypeptide(L)'
;MQKNGDTLSGGLTFENDSILAWIRNTDWAKIGFKNDADSDTDSYMWFETGDNGNEYFKWRSKQSTTTKDLMTLKWDALNILVNAVINGSLGVGTTNALGGSSIVLGDNDTGFKQNGDGILDVYANSQRVFRFQNGVAIAFKNIQAGDSKKISLSSSNTSTKNVTFNLWGASTRPVVAELGDEAGWHFYSQRNTDNSVIIFC
;
A
#
# COMPACT_ATOMS: atom_id res chain seq x y z
N MET A 1 34.08 18.18 35.46
CA MET A 1 33.34 18.76 34.28
C MET A 1 32.98 20.23 34.55
N GLN A 2 33.64 21.04 33.68
CA GLN A 2 33.36 22.48 33.84
C GLN A 2 31.98 22.84 33.29
N LYS A 3 31.31 23.72 33.91
CA LYS A 3 29.93 24.11 33.53
C LYS A 3 29.92 24.88 32.20
N ASN A 4 31.07 25.36 31.80
CA ASN A 4 31.10 26.14 30.54
C ASN A 4 31.47 25.27 29.34
N GLY A 5 31.48 23.92 29.62
CA GLY A 5 31.78 23.02 28.49
C GLY A 5 33.06 22.21 28.75
N ASP A 6 32.98 20.91 28.44
CA ASP A 6 34.16 20.05 28.66
C ASP A 6 34.09 18.84 27.72
N THR A 7 35.33 18.15 27.60
CA THR A 7 35.36 16.84 26.90
C THR A 7 35.40 15.69 27.92
N LEU A 8 34.50 14.83 27.70
CA LEU A 8 34.53 13.66 28.62
C LEU A 8 35.23 12.49 27.92
N SER A 9 36.01 11.65 28.56
CA SER A 9 36.68 10.47 27.97
C SER A 9 35.98 9.18 28.39
N GLY A 10 34.77 9.32 29.27
CA GLY A 10 33.93 8.15 29.63
C GLY A 10 32.44 8.47 29.46
N GLY A 11 31.54 7.37 29.72
CA GLY A 11 30.07 7.53 29.56
C GLY A 11 29.45 8.28 30.76
N LEU A 12 28.29 8.86 30.59
CA LEU A 12 27.46 9.49 31.63
C LEU A 12 26.17 8.68 31.80
N THR A 13 25.89 8.30 33.10
CA THR A 13 24.64 7.55 33.38
C THR A 13 23.80 8.33 34.41
N PHE A 14 22.51 8.50 34.02
CA PHE A 14 21.54 9.05 35.00
C PHE A 14 20.82 7.89 35.70
N GLU A 15 20.83 7.87 37.10
CA GLU A 15 20.34 6.68 37.85
C GLU A 15 18.95 6.96 38.42
N ASN A 16 18.48 8.12 38.01
CA ASN A 16 17.11 8.44 38.46
C ASN A 16 16.34 9.13 37.33
N ASP A 17 15.19 9.58 37.64
CA ASP A 17 14.35 10.20 36.61
C ASP A 17 14.85 11.63 36.30
N SER A 18 15.98 11.69 35.70
CA SER A 18 16.61 12.98 35.33
C SER A 18 16.39 13.24 33.84
N ILE A 19 16.58 14.61 33.48
CA ILE A 19 16.40 14.99 32.06
C ILE A 19 17.63 15.77 31.61
N LEU A 20 17.99 15.45 30.34
CA LEU A 20 18.92 16.36 29.64
C LEU A 20 18.13 17.40 28.81
N ALA A 21 18.55 18.76 29.00
CA ALA A 21 17.65 19.76 28.37
C ALA A 21 18.47 20.92 27.82
N TRP A 22 18.01 21.32 26.61
CA TRP A 22 18.38 22.66 26.12
C TRP A 22 17.22 23.64 26.33
N ILE A 23 17.50 24.70 27.20
CA ILE A 23 16.42 25.67 27.52
C ILE A 23 16.91 27.08 27.14
N ARG A 24 16.16 27.58 26.20
CA ARG A 24 16.53 28.94 25.75
C ARG A 24 15.27 29.71 25.37
N ASN A 25 15.30 31.00 25.74
CA ASN A 25 14.21 31.92 25.33
C ASN A 25 12.84 31.36 25.71
N THR A 26 12.69 30.71 26.76
CA THR A 26 11.44 30.15 27.31
C THR A 26 10.99 28.93 26.50
N ASP A 27 11.71 28.49 25.41
CA ASP A 27 11.47 27.22 24.69
C ASP A 27 12.44 26.13 25.16
N TRP A 28 12.14 24.85 24.58
CA TRP A 28 13.07 23.82 25.11
C TRP A 28 13.06 22.62 24.17
N ALA A 29 14.18 21.89 24.23
CA ALA A 29 14.31 20.50 23.72
C ALA A 29 14.83 19.58 24.83
N LYS A 30 14.18 18.46 24.99
CA LYS A 30 14.52 17.62 26.16
C LYS A 30 14.63 16.16 25.72
N ILE A 31 15.53 15.40 26.50
CA ILE A 31 15.62 13.94 26.37
C ILE A 31 15.44 13.31 27.76
N GLY A 32 14.58 12.33 27.79
CA GLY A 32 14.36 11.67 29.11
C GLY A 32 13.99 10.21 28.92
N PHE A 33 13.96 9.47 30.08
CA PHE A 33 13.54 8.06 30.07
C PHE A 33 12.46 7.84 31.14
N LYS A 34 11.14 7.61 30.73
CA LYS A 34 10.03 7.28 31.65
C LYS A 34 10.02 5.77 31.97
N ASN A 35 10.04 5.53 33.25
CA ASN A 35 10.03 4.12 33.71
C ASN A 35 9.72 4.08 35.22
N ASP A 36 8.55 3.50 35.58
CA ASP A 36 8.13 3.51 37.01
C ASP A 36 8.58 2.23 37.71
N ALA A 37 8.80 1.27 37.02
CA ALA A 37 9.28 -0.03 37.54
C ALA A 37 9.60 -0.95 36.35
N ASP A 38 10.26 -2.05 36.72
CA ASP A 38 10.64 -3.01 35.66
C ASP A 38 9.40 -3.61 34.97
N SER A 39 8.28 -3.65 35.68
CA SER A 39 7.04 -4.26 35.11
C SER A 39 6.21 -3.19 34.38
N ASP A 40 6.82 -2.01 34.24
CA ASP A 40 6.02 -0.95 33.59
C ASP A 40 5.71 -1.35 32.13
N THR A 41 4.48 -1.40 31.71
CA THR A 41 4.10 -1.87 30.35
C THR A 41 4.16 -0.72 29.35
N ASP A 42 4.48 0.52 29.84
CA ASP A 42 4.63 1.67 28.89
C ASP A 42 5.90 2.45 29.21
N SER A 43 7.05 1.90 29.21
CA SER A 43 8.37 2.51 29.42
C SER A 43 8.97 2.93 28.07
N TYR A 44 9.49 4.21 27.95
CA TYR A 44 10.02 4.65 26.64
C TYR A 44 11.03 5.78 26.85
N MET A 45 11.96 5.82 26.03
CA MET A 45 12.75 7.08 25.90
C MET A 45 11.95 8.12 25.10
N TRP A 46 11.98 9.31 25.70
CA TRP A 46 11.19 10.29 24.92
C TRP A 46 12.08 11.48 24.55
N PHE A 47 11.68 12.07 23.35
CA PHE A 47 12.23 13.35 22.85
C PHE A 47 11.10 14.38 22.78
N GLU A 48 11.45 15.67 23.26
CA GLU A 48 10.32 16.64 23.38
C GLU A 48 10.85 18.06 23.09
N THR A 49 9.91 18.84 22.16
CA THR A 49 10.18 20.28 22.01
C THR A 49 8.97 21.08 22.50
N GLY A 50 9.21 22.44 22.90
CA GLY A 50 8.08 23.25 23.44
C GLY A 50 8.49 24.72 23.55
N ASP A 51 7.65 25.76 23.81
CA ASP A 51 6.29 25.35 24.25
C ASP A 51 5.24 25.98 23.32
N ASN A 52 5.55 26.25 22.13
CA ASN A 52 4.57 27.00 21.31
C ASN A 52 3.91 26.08 20.27
N GLY A 53 4.42 24.80 20.23
CA GLY A 53 3.72 23.87 19.29
C GLY A 53 4.35 23.92 17.90
N ASN A 54 5.29 24.90 17.79
CA ASN A 54 5.88 24.89 16.43
C ASN A 54 7.36 24.50 16.46
N GLU A 55 7.90 24.30 17.71
CA GLU A 55 9.25 23.69 17.71
C GLU A 55 9.19 22.25 17.19
N TYR A 56 10.17 21.76 16.42
CA TYR A 56 9.98 20.44 15.76
C TYR A 56 11.31 19.69 15.72
N PHE A 57 11.28 18.48 15.25
CA PHE A 57 12.49 17.64 15.21
C PHE A 57 13.01 17.58 13.76
N LYS A 58 14.34 17.69 13.67
CA LYS A 58 14.98 17.59 12.34
C LYS A 58 16.19 16.67 12.41
N TRP A 59 16.17 15.80 11.39
CA TRP A 59 17.36 14.93 11.25
C TRP A 59 18.13 15.36 10.00
N ARG A 60 19.47 15.58 10.17
CA ARG A 60 20.26 16.03 9.01
C ARG A 60 21.65 15.40 9.06
N SER A 61 22.28 15.31 7.87
CA SER A 61 23.68 14.83 7.79
C SER A 61 24.54 15.86 7.04
N LYS A 62 25.80 15.82 7.51
CA LYS A 62 26.73 16.77 6.86
C LYS A 62 27.84 16.01 6.13
N GLN A 63 27.94 16.30 4.85
CA GLN A 63 29.13 15.88 4.08
C GLN A 63 29.98 17.09 3.66
N SER A 64 31.29 17.18 4.28
CA SER A 64 32.12 18.40 4.17
C SER A 64 31.32 19.65 4.56
N THR A 65 31.11 20.50 3.54
CA THR A 65 30.48 21.77 3.99
C THR A 65 28.99 21.75 3.65
N THR A 66 28.54 20.58 3.09
CA THR A 66 27.12 20.53 2.70
C THR A 66 26.28 19.82 3.78
N THR A 67 25.15 20.51 4.05
CA THR A 67 24.18 19.92 4.99
C THR A 67 22.93 19.47 4.22
N LYS A 68 22.54 18.22 4.56
CA LYS A 68 21.28 17.71 3.96
C LYS A 68 20.29 17.30 5.05
N ASP A 69 19.06 17.87 4.88
CA ASP A 69 17.97 17.43 5.79
C ASP A 69 17.37 16.10 5.29
N LEU A 70 17.19 15.27 6.23
CA LEU A 70 16.75 13.90 5.83
C LEU A 70 15.30 13.68 6.25
N MET A 71 14.83 14.30 7.42
CA MET A 71 13.49 14.06 7.97
C MET A 71 13.14 15.18 8.95
N THR A 72 11.82 15.55 8.89
CA THR A 72 11.29 16.43 9.96
C THR A 72 10.03 15.83 10.56
N LEU A 73 9.95 16.04 11.86
CA LEU A 73 8.71 15.67 12.58
C LEU A 73 8.13 16.92 13.24
N LYS A 74 6.95 17.30 12.64
CA LYS A 74 6.23 18.48 13.19
C LYS A 74 4.93 18.06 13.87
N TRP A 75 4.15 19.06 14.24
CA TRP A 75 2.92 18.75 15.00
C TRP A 75 1.94 17.93 14.16
N ASP A 76 1.97 18.04 12.85
CA ASP A 76 0.87 17.40 12.10
C ASP A 76 1.43 16.50 11.00
N ALA A 77 2.87 16.57 11.05
CA ALA A 77 3.30 15.71 9.93
C ALA A 77 4.71 15.19 10.20
N LEU A 78 4.89 13.99 9.74
CA LEU A 78 6.27 13.48 9.55
C LEU A 78 6.66 13.60 8.07
N ASN A 79 7.69 14.40 7.85
CA ASN A 79 8.18 14.52 6.46
C ASN A 79 9.46 13.70 6.25
N ILE A 80 9.46 12.76 5.32
CA ILE A 80 10.68 12.01 4.92
C ILE A 80 11.18 12.58 3.59
N LEU A 81 12.39 13.26 3.69
CA LEU A 81 12.87 14.03 2.52
C LEU A 81 13.82 13.18 1.68
N VAL A 82 13.87 11.89 2.10
CA VAL A 82 14.61 10.90 1.30
C VAL A 82 13.71 9.68 1.06
N ASN A 83 14.35 8.52 0.56
CA ASN A 83 13.52 7.31 0.40
C ASN A 83 13.15 6.69 1.76
N ALA A 84 11.83 6.03 1.78
CA ALA A 84 11.42 5.25 2.99
C ALA A 84 11.22 3.78 2.60
N VAL A 85 12.02 3.04 3.28
CA VAL A 85 11.82 1.57 3.10
C VAL A 85 11.15 1.01 4.35
N ILE A 86 9.95 0.26 4.08
CA ILE A 86 9.20 -0.39 5.18
C ILE A 86 9.28 -1.91 4.96
N ASN A 87 9.99 -2.59 5.95
CA ASN A 87 10.22 -4.05 5.77
C ASN A 87 9.03 -4.87 6.27
N GLY A 88 8.18 -4.17 7.08
CA GLY A 88 6.94 -4.83 7.53
C GLY A 88 5.72 -4.38 6.69
N SER A 89 4.56 -4.72 7.24
CA SER A 89 3.34 -4.33 6.49
C SER A 89 2.97 -2.86 6.79
N LEU A 90 2.58 -2.16 5.70
CA LEU A 90 2.08 -0.78 5.88
C LEU A 90 0.54 -0.77 5.95
N GLY A 91 0.07 -0.21 7.18
CA GLY A 91 -1.39 0.00 7.31
C GLY A 91 -1.75 1.49 7.31
N VAL A 92 -2.72 1.84 6.42
CA VAL A 92 -3.20 3.24 6.46
C VAL A 92 -4.57 3.27 7.14
N GLY A 93 -4.50 3.94 8.35
CA GLY A 93 -5.79 4.06 9.07
C GLY A 93 -6.12 2.79 9.85
N THR A 94 -5.09 1.73 9.89
CA THR A 94 -5.36 0.43 10.55
C THR A 94 -4.06 -0.38 10.61
N THR A 95 -4.11 -1.43 11.60
CA THR A 95 -2.98 -2.38 11.59
C THR A 95 -3.16 -3.40 10.45
N ASN A 96 -2.20 -3.47 9.69
CA ASN A 96 -2.24 -4.38 8.52
C ASN A 96 -2.27 -5.85 8.95
N ALA A 97 -3.27 -6.63 8.44
CA ALA A 97 -3.39 -8.07 8.78
C ALA A 97 -3.15 -8.93 7.53
N LEU A 98 -2.82 -8.25 6.40
CA LEU A 98 -2.52 -9.03 5.18
C LEU A 98 -1.11 -9.60 5.21
N GLY A 99 -0.27 -9.14 6.39
CA GLY A 99 1.10 -9.70 6.51
C GLY A 99 2.12 -8.85 5.74
N GLY A 100 3.41 -9.18 5.75
CA GLY A 100 4.50 -8.43 5.10
C GLY A 100 4.24 -8.21 3.61
N SER A 101 4.87 -7.13 3.06
CA SER A 101 4.85 -6.80 1.62
C SER A 101 3.45 -6.38 1.17
N SER A 102 2.76 -5.77 2.08
CA SER A 102 1.36 -5.40 1.71
C SER A 102 1.06 -4.00 2.21
N ILE A 103 0.09 -3.47 1.47
CA ILE A 103 -0.52 -2.20 1.93
C ILE A 103 -2.04 -2.41 2.12
N VAL A 104 -2.49 -2.06 3.40
CA VAL A 104 -3.96 -2.15 3.59
C VAL A 104 -4.50 -0.73 3.79
N LEU A 105 -5.77 -0.48 3.27
CA LEU A 105 -6.39 0.86 3.32
C LEU A 105 -7.77 0.75 3.97
N GLY A 106 -7.90 1.59 5.09
CA GLY A 106 -9.26 1.64 5.68
C GLY A 106 -9.44 0.56 6.75
N ASP A 107 -9.28 -0.79 6.57
CA ASP A 107 -9.34 -1.89 7.56
C ASP A 107 -8.16 -2.85 7.33
N ASN A 108 -8.09 -3.93 8.12
CA ASN A 108 -6.77 -4.62 8.24
C ASN A 108 -6.68 -5.80 7.27
N ASP A 109 -7.68 -5.89 6.32
CA ASP A 109 -7.55 -7.07 5.43
C ASP A 109 -7.99 -6.69 4.01
N THR A 110 -8.02 -5.37 3.56
CA THR A 110 -8.33 -4.86 2.20
C THR A 110 -7.16 -3.98 1.72
N GLY A 111 -6.58 -4.37 0.56
CA GLY A 111 -5.43 -3.60 0.03
C GLY A 111 -4.71 -4.37 -1.07
N PHE A 112 -3.45 -4.13 -1.26
CA PHE A 112 -2.59 -4.79 -2.26
C PHE A 112 -1.53 -5.66 -1.56
N LYS A 113 -1.39 -6.71 -2.06
CA LYS A 113 -0.37 -7.60 -1.46
C LYS A 113 0.41 -8.30 -2.57
N GLN A 114 1.66 -8.19 -2.35
CA GLN A 114 2.48 -9.06 -3.22
C GLN A 114 2.50 -10.50 -2.70
N ASN A 115 2.08 -11.38 -3.52
CA ASN A 115 2.04 -12.80 -3.11
C ASN A 115 3.05 -13.61 -3.94
N GLY A 116 4.13 -12.89 -3.95
CA GLY A 116 5.23 -13.51 -4.73
C GLY A 116 5.82 -12.53 -5.74
N ASP A 117 7.04 -12.76 -6.25
CA ASP A 117 7.72 -11.87 -7.21
C ASP A 117 6.83 -11.64 -8.45
N GLY A 118 6.49 -10.40 -9.04
CA GLY A 118 5.73 -10.04 -10.26
C GLY A 118 4.22 -10.27 -10.11
N ILE A 119 3.76 -10.68 -8.70
CA ILE A 119 2.31 -10.98 -8.51
C ILE A 119 1.76 -9.95 -7.50
N LEU A 120 1.01 -9.25 -8.23
CA LEU A 120 0.32 -8.28 -7.34
C LEU A 120 -1.18 -8.60 -7.26
N ASP A 121 -1.59 -8.80 -5.87
CA ASP A 121 -3.03 -9.14 -5.65
C ASP A 121 -3.75 -7.96 -4.99
N VAL A 122 -4.99 -7.86 -5.53
CA VAL A 122 -5.92 -6.96 -4.82
C VAL A 122 -6.83 -7.79 -3.91
N TYR A 123 -6.82 -7.35 -2.53
CA TYR A 123 -7.65 -8.08 -1.54
C TYR A 123 -8.79 -7.16 -1.07
N ALA A 124 -9.96 -7.81 -1.02
CA ALA A 124 -11.12 -7.19 -0.34
C ALA A 124 -11.76 -8.20 0.63
N ASN A 125 -11.63 -7.76 1.98
CA ASN A 125 -12.20 -8.63 3.03
C ASN A 125 -11.60 -10.03 2.99
N SER A 126 -10.31 -9.95 2.98
CA SER A 126 -9.49 -11.17 3.09
C SER A 126 -9.67 -12.06 1.86
N GLN A 127 -10.40 -11.48 0.80
CA GLN A 127 -10.56 -12.30 -0.42
C GLN A 127 -9.74 -11.66 -1.55
N ARG A 128 -9.20 -12.49 -2.15
CA ARG A 128 -8.49 -12.00 -3.35
C ARG A 128 -9.48 -11.72 -4.48
N VAL A 129 -9.48 -10.49 -5.27
CA VAL A 129 -10.57 -10.14 -6.22
C VAL A 129 -9.94 -9.78 -7.57
N PHE A 130 -8.69 -9.50 -7.60
CA PHE A 130 -8.03 -9.23 -8.89
C PHE A 130 -6.53 -9.56 -8.77
N ARG A 131 -6.05 -9.86 -9.76
CA ARG A 131 -4.59 -10.13 -9.76
C ARG A 131 -3.97 -9.52 -11.02
N PHE A 132 -2.76 -8.83 -10.82
CA PHE A 132 -1.94 -8.36 -11.95
C PHE A 132 -0.63 -9.16 -12.00
N GLN A 133 -0.33 -9.51 -12.97
CA GLN A 133 0.95 -10.25 -13.16
C GLN A 133 1.45 -10.01 -14.58
N ASN A 134 2.66 -10.14 -15.00
CA ASN A 134 3.26 -9.77 -16.31
C ASN A 134 2.48 -10.40 -17.47
N GLY A 135 1.55 -9.53 -18.27
CA GLY A 135 0.96 -10.07 -19.52
C GLY A 135 -0.56 -10.27 -19.38
N VAL A 136 -1.16 -10.32 -18.10
CA VAL A 136 -2.61 -10.59 -18.00
C VAL A 136 -3.11 -9.97 -16.68
N ALA A 137 -4.19 -9.68 -16.97
CA ALA A 137 -4.98 -9.30 -15.78
C ALA A 137 -6.22 -10.21 -15.66
N ILE A 138 -6.37 -10.71 -14.18
CA ILE A 138 -7.47 -11.70 -13.97
C ILE A 138 -8.42 -11.14 -12.90
N ALA A 139 -9.58 -11.33 -13.36
CA ALA A 139 -10.62 -11.02 -12.36
C ALA A 139 -11.20 -12.32 -11.79
N PHE A 140 -11.09 -12.63 -10.26
CA PHE A 140 -11.60 -13.87 -9.62
C PHE A 140 -13.07 -13.72 -9.25
N LYS A 141 -13.34 -12.86 -9.45
CA LYS A 141 -14.78 -12.58 -9.27
C LYS A 141 -15.33 -11.89 -10.52
N ASN A 142 -16.71 -12.06 -10.49
CA ASN A 142 -17.33 -11.35 -11.63
C ASN A 142 -16.71 -9.96 -11.84
N ILE A 143 -16.37 -10.14 -13.06
CA ILE A 143 -15.93 -8.77 -13.42
C ILE A 143 -17.17 -7.99 -13.89
N GLN A 144 -17.41 -7.51 -12.70
CA GLN A 144 -18.52 -6.61 -13.11
C GLN A 144 -17.96 -5.34 -13.75
N ALA A 145 -17.93 -5.60 -14.88
CA ALA A 145 -17.40 -4.44 -15.63
C ALA A 145 -18.51 -3.40 -15.81
N GLY A 146 -18.15 -2.08 -14.85
CA GLY A 146 -18.92 -0.81 -14.85
C GLY A 146 -19.36 -0.44 -13.44
N ASP A 147 -19.24 0.52 -12.98
CA ASP A 147 -20.21 1.13 -12.04
C ASP A 147 -21.11 2.13 -12.77
N SER A 148 -21.14 3.18 -12.93
CA SER A 148 -22.39 3.35 -13.73
C SER A 148 -22.26 2.65 -15.09
N LYS A 149 -21.12 1.68 -16.16
CA LYS A 149 -21.11 0.25 -16.60
C LYS A 149 -19.82 -0.02 -17.37
N LYS A 150 -18.93 -1.63 -17.19
CA LYS A 150 -17.66 -1.98 -17.86
C LYS A 150 -17.62 -3.48 -18.14
N ILE A 151 -16.34 -4.36 -19.10
CA ILE A 151 -16.00 -5.35 -20.13
C ILE A 151 -14.60 -5.00 -20.67
N SER A 152 -13.22 -6.26 -20.74
CA SER A 152 -12.10 -5.73 -21.56
C SER A 152 -11.47 -6.87 -22.36
N LEU A 153 -11.00 -7.48 -24.00
CA LEU A 153 -10.67 -6.95 -25.34
C LEU A 153 -9.15 -7.04 -25.58
N SER A 154 -8.87 -8.02 -26.65
CA SER A 154 -7.43 -8.09 -26.97
C SER A 154 -7.24 -8.18 -28.49
N SER A 155 -5.81 -7.82 -29.20
CA SER A 155 -5.46 -7.37 -30.57
C SER A 155 -4.01 -7.79 -30.87
N SER A 156 -3.71 -8.43 -32.11
CA SER A 156 -2.36 -8.91 -32.51
C SER A 156 -1.67 -7.89 -33.41
N ASN A 157 -2.44 -7.36 -33.54
CA ASN A 157 -2.01 -6.22 -34.35
C ASN A 157 -1.51 -6.67 -35.73
N THR A 158 -1.65 -7.56 -36.25
CA THR A 158 -1.24 -8.12 -37.55
C THR A 158 -2.48 -8.44 -38.39
N SER A 159 -3.67 -8.75 -37.23
CA SER A 159 -4.93 -8.91 -37.97
C SER A 159 -5.26 -7.64 -38.77
N THR A 160 -5.86 -7.91 -40.24
CA THR A 160 -6.34 -6.61 -40.81
C THR A 160 -7.55 -6.10 -40.04
N LYS A 161 -8.04 -7.39 -39.17
CA LYS A 161 -9.28 -7.01 -38.46
C LYS A 161 -9.33 -7.67 -37.08
N ASN A 162 -10.06 -7.38 -35.93
CA ASN A 162 -10.28 -7.80 -34.53
C ASN A 162 -11.28 -8.96 -34.44
N VAL A 163 -11.25 -9.56 -33.35
CA VAL A 163 -12.23 -10.62 -33.07
C VAL A 163 -12.67 -10.51 -31.60
N THR A 164 -14.09 -11.22 -31.92
CA THR A 164 -14.81 -11.19 -30.62
C THR A 164 -15.38 -12.59 -30.33
N PHE A 165 -15.56 -12.70 -29.00
CA PHE A 165 -16.28 -13.86 -28.42
C PHE A 165 -17.57 -13.38 -27.77
N ASN A 166 -18.97 -14.42 -28.33
CA ASN A 166 -20.38 -14.17 -27.99
C ASN A 166 -21.00 -15.43 -27.38
N LEU A 167 -21.14 -15.66 -26.06
CA LEU A 167 -21.98 -16.71 -25.44
C LEU A 167 -23.47 -16.29 -25.51
N TRP A 168 -25.02 -17.13 -26.60
CA TRP A 168 -26.39 -16.65 -26.86
C TRP A 168 -27.31 -17.85 -27.14
N GLY A 169 -28.46 -17.98 -26.97
CA GLY A 169 -29.36 -19.13 -27.03
C GLY A 169 -30.79 -18.74 -27.32
N ALA A 170 -32.43 -19.81 -28.17
CA ALA A 170 -33.86 -19.63 -28.47
C ALA A 170 -34.62 -20.94 -28.32
N SER A 171 -36.24 -20.82 -27.86
CA SER A 171 -37.17 -21.96 -27.64
C SER A 171 -37.08 -23.00 -28.76
N THR A 172 -36.47 -22.21 -29.78
CA THR A 172 -36.23 -23.03 -30.99
C THR A 172 -34.72 -23.23 -31.21
N ARG A 173 -33.51 -22.07 -30.26
CA ARG A 173 -32.03 -22.08 -30.12
C ARG A 173 -31.63 -21.70 -28.68
N PRO A 174 -31.91 -22.15 -27.72
CA PRO A 174 -31.87 -21.91 -26.26
C PRO A 174 -30.46 -21.51 -25.79
N VAL A 175 -29.32 -21.45 -26.27
CA VAL A 175 -27.98 -20.98 -25.85
C VAL A 175 -27.08 -20.96 -27.11
N VAL A 176 -26.65 -19.58 -27.32
CA VAL A 176 -25.74 -19.42 -28.47
C VAL A 176 -24.58 -18.52 -28.05
N ALA A 177 -23.61 -19.11 -28.07
CA ALA A 177 -22.30 -18.48 -27.92
C ALA A 177 -21.64 -18.25 -29.28
N GLU A 178 -21.20 -16.93 -29.51
CA GLU A 178 -20.88 -16.52 -30.89
C GLU A 178 -19.56 -15.72 -30.91
N LEU A 179 -18.94 -16.00 -31.88
CA LEU A 179 -17.66 -15.34 -32.20
C LEU A 179 -17.68 -14.84 -33.64
N GLY A 180 -17.01 -13.79 -33.85
CA GLY A 180 -16.96 -13.21 -35.20
C GLY A 180 -15.93 -12.08 -35.28
N ASP A 181 -15.56 -11.88 -36.27
CA ASP A 181 -14.57 -10.81 -36.52
C ASP A 181 -15.26 -9.67 -37.28
N GLU A 182 -14.69 -8.88 -38.80
CA GLU A 182 -15.36 -7.65 -39.30
C GLU A 182 -16.22 -7.99 -40.52
N ALA A 183 -16.57 -9.16 -40.76
CA ALA A 183 -17.27 -9.44 -42.04
C ALA A 183 -18.38 -10.47 -41.78
N GLY A 184 -19.04 -10.92 -40.63
CA GLY A 184 -20.12 -11.88 -40.27
C GLY A 184 -19.60 -12.95 -39.30
N TRP A 185 -20.79 -13.48 -38.52
CA TRP A 185 -20.44 -14.51 -37.53
C TRP A 185 -19.55 -15.60 -38.16
N HIS A 186 -18.75 -15.43 -37.56
CA HIS A 186 -17.80 -16.45 -38.07
C HIS A 186 -18.28 -17.86 -37.73
N PHE A 187 -19.01 -17.84 -36.72
CA PHE A 187 -19.75 -19.02 -36.21
C PHE A 187 -20.55 -18.61 -34.96
N TYR A 188 -21.50 -19.13 -34.66
CA TYR A 188 -22.25 -19.10 -33.39
C TYR A 188 -22.81 -20.48 -33.08
N SER A 189 -22.98 -20.91 -31.97
CA SER A 189 -23.69 -22.06 -31.37
C SER A 189 -25.04 -21.63 -30.79
N GLN A 190 -25.85 -22.72 -31.02
CA GLN A 190 -27.23 -22.46 -30.58
C GLN A 190 -27.82 -23.72 -29.96
N ARG A 191 -28.14 -23.60 -28.82
CA ARG A 191 -29.00 -24.59 -28.15
C ARG A 191 -30.46 -24.32 -28.54
N ASN A 192 -31.30 -25.74 -29.28
CA ASN A 192 -32.71 -25.57 -29.73
C ASN A 192 -33.69 -25.96 -28.63
N THR A 193 -34.87 -26.14 -28.95
CA THR A 193 -35.95 -26.26 -27.95
C THR A 193 -36.13 -27.73 -27.55
N ASP A 194 -35.47 -28.14 -28.23
CA ASP A 194 -35.49 -29.56 -27.80
C ASP A 194 -34.16 -29.96 -27.16
N ASN A 195 -33.42 -28.87 -26.82
CA ASN A 195 -32.17 -28.93 -26.07
C ASN A 195 -31.01 -29.46 -26.93
N SER A 196 -31.67 -29.57 -28.36
CA SER A 196 -30.56 -29.92 -29.27
C SER A 196 -29.80 -28.63 -29.66
N VAL A 197 -28.48 -28.56 -29.85
CA VAL A 197 -27.57 -27.42 -30.09
C VAL A 197 -27.09 -27.47 -31.54
N ILE A 198 -27.33 -26.12 -32.02
CA ILE A 198 -26.73 -26.07 -33.38
C ILE A 198 -25.65 -24.98 -33.44
N ILE A 199 -24.87 -25.49 -34.53
CA ILE A 199 -23.74 -24.55 -34.74
C ILE A 199 -23.74 -24.11 -36.21
N PHE A 200 -23.84 -22.76 -36.33
CA PHE A 200 -23.78 -22.19 -37.69
C PHE A 200 -22.42 -21.52 -37.90
N CYS A 201 -21.56 -22.29 -39.10
CA CYS A 201 -20.24 -21.71 -39.45
C CYS A 201 -20.25 -21.27 -40.91
#